data_AF-A2Q6B0-F1
#
_entry.id   AF-A2Q6B0-F1
#
_cell.length_a   1.000
_cell.length_b   1.000
_cell.length_c   1.000
_cell.angle_alpha   90.00
_cell.angle_beta   90.00
_cell.angle_gamma   90.00
#
_symmetry.space_group_name_H-M   'P 1'
#
loop_
_entity.id
_entity.type
_entity.pdbx_description
1 polymer ?
#
loop_
_entity_poly.entity_id
_entity_poly.type
_entity_poly.pdbx_seq_one_letter_code
_entity_poly.pdbx_strand_id
1 'polypeptide(L)'
;MDHEHSLKRKPPGEPYTCSGCKELGFGSSYHCENKNCSYVLHGECAYPDPHARHPFFRKSCFDFLRKPPGYKRRYCNACGGDVLGFVYHCSKTGYDLHPCCLKLQDSISDGDVKLQLYRKSRSKCVKCKHKHVVGNIQGWSYYDGNSSYHVSCFKALILDNWRRGCFSQGHRSTTNLATTSGGATTQLTIVGRRSGRIRSMVAKMAVVAFKLIFSAIFGNPISFFTTILEVIASN
;
A
#
# COMPACT_ATOMS: atom_id res chain seq x y z
N MET A 1 11.26 -15.82 16.22
CA MET A 1 11.33 -16.77 15.10
C MET A 1 11.68 -15.96 13.88
N ASP A 2 12.98 -15.91 13.66
CA ASP A 2 13.56 -15.45 12.42
C ASP A 2 13.23 -16.47 11.34
N HIS A 3 13.00 -16.00 10.13
CA HIS A 3 12.82 -16.91 9.00
C HIS A 3 14.21 -17.36 8.54
N GLU A 4 14.50 -18.66 8.65
CA GLU A 4 15.86 -19.19 8.47
C GLU A 4 16.24 -19.52 7.02
N HIS A 5 15.30 -19.41 6.08
CA HIS A 5 15.61 -19.63 4.67
C HIS A 5 16.17 -18.37 4.00
N SER A 6 17.06 -18.60 3.03
CA SER A 6 17.55 -17.56 2.13
C SER A 6 16.41 -16.92 1.32
N LEU A 7 16.51 -15.60 1.13
CA LEU A 7 15.56 -14.80 0.37
C LEU A 7 16.16 -14.36 -0.95
N LYS A 8 15.43 -14.54 -2.04
CA LYS A 8 15.82 -14.10 -3.38
C LYS A 8 14.91 -12.98 -3.87
N ARG A 9 15.53 -11.94 -4.46
CA ARG A 9 14.79 -10.86 -5.10
C ARG A 9 14.03 -11.39 -6.32
N LYS A 10 12.75 -11.06 -6.42
CA LYS A 10 11.91 -11.29 -7.58
C LYS A 10 11.55 -9.95 -8.23
N PRO A 11 11.46 -9.90 -9.58
CA PRO A 11 10.99 -8.70 -10.27
C PRO A 11 9.51 -8.41 -9.93
N PRO A 12 9.00 -7.22 -10.28
CA PRO A 12 7.58 -6.92 -10.18
C PRO A 12 6.69 -8.03 -10.76
N GLY A 13 5.68 -8.43 -9.98
CA GLY A 13 4.73 -9.47 -10.36
C GLY A 13 3.36 -9.20 -9.73
N GLU A 14 2.68 -10.25 -9.27
CA GLU A 14 1.40 -10.12 -8.60
C GLU A 14 1.52 -9.36 -7.26
N PRO A 15 0.46 -8.64 -6.84
CA PRO A 15 0.40 -8.04 -5.51
C PRO A 15 0.53 -9.10 -4.42
N TYR A 16 1.20 -8.75 -3.32
CA TYR A 16 1.47 -9.68 -2.23
C TYR A 16 1.25 -9.04 -0.87
N THR A 17 0.96 -9.86 0.14
CA THR A 17 0.98 -9.39 1.54
C THR A 17 2.33 -9.72 2.15
N CYS A 18 3.05 -8.69 2.60
CA CYS A 18 4.35 -8.89 3.24
C CYS A 18 4.21 -9.72 4.52
N SER A 19 4.92 -10.84 4.60
CA SER A 19 4.91 -11.74 5.74
C SER A 19 5.48 -11.09 7.01
N GLY A 20 6.29 -10.04 6.88
CA GLY A 20 6.91 -9.30 7.98
C GLY A 20 5.96 -8.25 8.57
N CYS A 21 5.70 -7.16 7.84
CA CYS A 21 4.91 -6.03 8.32
C CYS A 21 3.38 -6.18 8.13
N LYS A 22 2.94 -7.20 7.37
CA LYS A 22 1.54 -7.48 7.01
C LYS A 22 0.86 -6.44 6.10
N GLU A 23 1.63 -5.47 5.59
CA GLU A 23 1.13 -4.50 4.61
C GLU A 23 1.17 -5.08 3.19
N LEU A 24 0.29 -4.57 2.32
CA LEU A 24 0.26 -4.89 0.89
C LEU A 24 1.50 -4.34 0.19
N GLY A 25 2.09 -5.12 -0.71
CA GLY A 25 3.21 -4.74 -1.55
C GLY A 25 2.88 -4.88 -3.03
N PHE A 26 3.52 -4.02 -3.83
CA PHE A 26 3.57 -4.10 -5.28
C PHE A 26 5.03 -3.99 -5.73
N GLY A 27 5.28 -4.30 -6.99
CA GLY A 27 6.64 -4.24 -7.52
C GLY A 27 7.52 -5.38 -7.01
N SER A 28 8.83 -5.14 -6.98
CA SER A 28 9.80 -6.16 -6.57
C SER A 28 9.63 -6.59 -5.12
N SER A 29 9.92 -7.85 -4.86
CA SER A 29 9.75 -8.51 -3.57
C SER A 29 10.92 -9.45 -3.28
N TYR A 30 11.04 -9.88 -2.03
CA TYR A 30 11.99 -10.90 -1.62
C TYR A 30 11.22 -12.15 -1.19
N HIS A 31 11.42 -13.24 -1.93
CA HIS A 31 10.75 -14.51 -1.69
C HIS A 31 11.72 -15.51 -1.08
N CYS A 32 11.22 -16.33 -0.17
CA CYS A 32 11.93 -17.52 0.28
C CYS A 32 12.25 -18.44 -0.91
N GLU A 33 13.49 -18.95 -0.95
CA GLU A 33 13.92 -19.87 -2.02
C GLU A 33 13.34 -21.28 -1.87
N ASN A 34 12.92 -21.67 -0.65
CA ASN A 34 12.21 -22.91 -0.42
C ASN A 34 10.81 -22.88 -1.08
N LYS A 35 10.59 -23.77 -2.04
CA LYS A 35 9.35 -23.87 -2.85
C LYS A 35 8.07 -24.06 -2.03
N ASN A 36 8.17 -24.67 -0.85
CA ASN A 36 7.03 -24.91 0.04
C ASN A 36 6.80 -23.79 1.05
N CYS A 37 7.49 -22.65 0.89
CA CYS A 37 7.40 -21.52 1.78
C CYS A 37 6.91 -20.27 1.05
N SER A 38 5.72 -19.82 1.43
CA SER A 38 5.10 -18.60 0.88
C SER A 38 5.60 -17.31 1.53
N TYR A 39 6.76 -17.35 2.20
CA TYR A 39 7.31 -16.20 2.90
C TYR A 39 7.83 -15.16 1.91
N VAL A 40 7.22 -13.98 1.93
CA VAL A 40 7.50 -12.87 1.02
C VAL A 40 7.62 -11.57 1.80
N LEU A 41 8.63 -10.77 1.49
CA LEU A 41 8.88 -9.50 2.15
C LEU A 41 9.00 -8.35 1.14
N HIS A 42 8.61 -7.14 1.58
CA HIS A 42 9.08 -5.92 0.94
C HIS A 42 10.61 -5.81 1.05
N GLY A 43 11.24 -5.02 0.18
CA GLY A 43 12.68 -4.78 0.26
C GLY A 43 13.14 -4.24 1.61
N GLU A 44 12.44 -3.24 2.14
CA GLU A 44 12.69 -2.64 3.45
C GLU A 44 12.36 -3.55 4.63
N CYS A 45 11.60 -4.62 4.40
CA CYS A 45 11.30 -5.63 5.43
C CYS A 45 12.33 -6.76 5.40
N ALA A 46 12.91 -7.07 4.24
CA ALA A 46 13.96 -8.06 4.07
C ALA A 46 15.30 -7.55 4.59
N TYR A 47 15.62 -6.28 4.32
CA TYR A 47 16.86 -5.61 4.72
C TYR A 47 16.53 -4.28 5.42
N PRO A 48 15.97 -4.32 6.63
CA PRO A 48 15.69 -3.11 7.39
C PRO A 48 16.98 -2.47 7.88
N ASP A 49 16.99 -1.13 7.95
CA ASP A 49 17.96 -0.43 8.77
C ASP A 49 17.61 -0.70 10.25
N PRO A 50 18.53 -1.20 11.09
CA PRO A 50 18.24 -1.40 12.51
C PRO A 50 17.81 -0.11 13.21
N HIS A 51 18.30 1.05 12.76
CA HIS A 51 18.04 2.35 13.39
C HIS A 51 17.72 3.42 12.35
N ALA A 52 16.51 3.98 12.42
CA ALA A 52 16.07 4.97 11.46
C ALA A 52 15.61 6.28 12.11
N ARG A 53 15.66 7.35 11.32
CA ARG A 53 15.14 8.68 11.66
C ARG A 53 14.26 9.17 10.54
N HIS A 54 13.28 10.00 10.87
CA HIS A 54 12.41 10.63 9.88
C HIS A 54 12.30 12.13 10.15
N PRO A 55 12.39 13.01 9.13
CA PRO A 55 12.34 14.47 9.30
C PRO A 55 11.12 14.97 10.08
N PHE A 56 9.97 14.34 9.90
CA PHE A 56 8.74 14.66 10.66
C PHE A 56 8.79 14.32 12.15
N PHE A 57 9.74 13.50 12.59
CA PHE A 57 9.87 13.01 13.96
C PHE A 57 11.25 13.36 14.53
N ARG A 58 11.63 14.65 14.53
CA ARG A 58 12.97 15.13 14.93
C ARG A 58 13.45 14.67 16.31
N LYS A 59 12.52 14.38 17.23
CA LYS A 59 12.81 13.94 18.61
C LYS A 59 12.81 12.41 18.78
N SER A 60 12.61 11.65 17.69
CA SER A 60 12.51 10.19 17.71
C SER A 60 13.68 9.56 16.96
N CYS A 61 14.27 8.54 17.58
CA CYS A 61 15.06 7.50 16.91
C CYS A 61 14.20 6.24 16.91
N PHE A 62 14.06 5.58 15.78
CA PHE A 62 13.26 4.37 15.66
C PHE A 62 14.16 3.16 15.55
N ASP A 63 13.90 2.15 16.36
CA ASP A 63 14.52 0.84 16.27
C ASP A 63 13.60 -0.09 15.49
N PHE A 64 14.18 -0.86 14.58
CA PHE A 64 13.43 -1.89 13.87
C PHE A 64 13.17 -3.08 14.79
N LEU A 65 11.90 -3.43 14.94
CA LEU A 65 11.45 -4.59 15.71
C LEU A 65 10.64 -5.52 14.80
N ARG A 66 10.88 -6.83 14.94
CA ARG A 66 10.11 -7.86 14.22
C ARG A 66 8.67 -8.04 14.73
N LYS A 67 8.37 -7.48 15.91
CA LYS A 67 7.03 -7.49 16.50
C LYS A 67 6.81 -6.16 17.25
N PRO A 68 5.58 -5.65 17.29
CA PRO A 68 5.26 -4.47 18.08
C PRO A 68 5.53 -4.72 19.57
N PRO A 69 6.02 -3.71 20.31
CA PRO A 69 6.32 -3.87 21.73
C PRO A 69 5.03 -3.83 22.58
N GLY A 70 4.99 -4.70 23.59
CA GLY A 70 3.86 -4.87 24.49
C GLY A 70 2.67 -5.59 23.86
N TYR A 71 1.55 -5.65 24.60
CA TYR A 71 0.33 -6.38 24.20
C TYR A 71 -0.80 -5.46 23.70
N LYS A 72 -0.61 -4.14 23.78
CA LYS A 72 -1.63 -3.17 23.37
C LYS A 72 -1.67 -3.06 21.85
N ARG A 73 -2.86 -2.84 21.29
CA ARG A 73 -3.01 -2.50 19.86
C ARG A 73 -2.25 -1.22 19.55
N ARG A 74 -1.46 -1.24 18.48
CA ARG A 74 -0.62 -0.13 18.06
C ARG A 74 -0.99 0.31 16.65
N TYR A 75 -0.84 1.60 16.40
CA TYR A 75 -1.17 2.23 15.13
C TYR A 75 0.04 2.97 14.59
N CYS A 76 0.23 2.87 13.28
CA CYS A 76 1.28 3.58 12.59
C CYS A 76 0.99 5.09 12.66
N ASN A 77 1.90 5.88 13.22
CA ASN A 77 1.74 7.34 13.34
C ASN A 77 1.83 8.07 11.99
N ALA A 78 2.25 7.39 10.93
CA ALA A 78 2.21 7.91 9.57
C ALA A 78 0.86 7.69 8.90
N CYS A 79 0.30 6.48 8.83
CA CYS A 79 -0.95 6.24 8.09
C CYS A 79 -2.18 6.08 9.00
N GLY A 80 -2.00 5.81 10.29
CA GLY A 80 -3.07 5.45 11.22
C GLY A 80 -3.53 4.00 11.11
N GLY A 81 -2.92 3.19 10.23
CA GLY A 81 -3.21 1.77 10.09
C GLY A 81 -2.63 0.92 11.22
N ASP A 82 -3.19 -0.28 11.41
CA ASP A 82 -2.75 -1.23 12.44
C ASP A 82 -1.31 -1.70 12.21
N VAL A 83 -0.53 -1.79 13.28
CA VAL A 83 0.81 -2.41 13.26
C VAL A 83 0.68 -3.88 13.67
N LEU A 84 0.77 -4.77 12.70
CA LEU A 84 0.49 -6.21 12.87
C LEU A 84 1.76 -7.09 12.83
N GLY A 85 2.95 -6.50 12.69
CA GLY A 85 4.19 -7.24 12.55
C GLY A 85 5.41 -6.33 12.62
N PHE A 86 6.31 -6.44 11.64
CA PHE A 86 7.52 -5.62 11.58
C PHE A 86 7.20 -4.12 11.70
N VAL A 87 7.93 -3.42 12.56
CA VAL A 87 7.65 -2.04 12.95
C VAL A 87 8.95 -1.31 13.25
N TYR A 88 8.96 -0.02 12.98
CA TYR A 88 9.94 0.92 13.52
C TYR A 88 9.34 1.59 14.75
N HIS A 89 9.92 1.34 15.92
CA HIS A 89 9.41 1.81 17.21
C HIS A 89 10.38 2.79 17.86
N CYS A 90 9.88 3.91 18.36
CA CYS A 90 10.66 4.82 19.18
C CYS A 90 10.25 4.67 20.66
N SER A 91 11.14 4.12 21.49
CA SER A 91 10.91 3.93 22.93
C SER A 91 10.62 5.24 23.67
N LYS A 92 11.30 6.33 23.28
CA LYS A 92 11.15 7.66 23.90
C LYS A 92 9.78 8.30 23.70
N THR A 93 9.23 8.22 22.48
CA THR A 93 7.95 8.88 22.16
C THR A 93 6.78 7.91 22.06
N GLY A 94 7.05 6.60 22.10
CA GLY A 94 6.05 5.55 21.89
C GLY A 94 5.52 5.49 20.45
N TYR A 95 6.15 6.19 19.50
CA TYR A 95 5.69 6.24 18.12
C TYR A 95 6.08 4.99 17.35
N ASP A 96 5.18 4.55 16.48
CA ASP A 96 5.31 3.36 15.65
C ASP A 96 5.12 3.73 14.18
N LEU A 97 5.95 3.16 13.31
CA LEU A 97 5.84 3.32 11.86
C LEU A 97 5.94 1.96 11.18
N HIS A 98 5.09 1.73 10.18
CA HIS A 98 5.33 0.63 9.25
C HIS A 98 6.63 0.88 8.48
N PRO A 99 7.42 -0.16 8.16
CA PRO A 99 8.61 -0.02 7.30
C PRO A 99 8.31 0.71 5.99
N CYS A 100 7.19 0.37 5.32
CA CYS A 100 6.79 1.02 4.07
C CYS A 100 6.34 2.48 4.22
N CYS A 101 5.88 2.88 5.41
CA CYS A 101 5.53 4.27 5.69
C CYS A 101 6.78 5.10 6.00
N LEU A 102 7.75 4.54 6.71
CA LEU A 102 8.99 5.23 7.06
C LEU A 102 9.80 5.67 5.84
N LYS A 103 9.78 4.89 4.76
CA LYS A 103 10.52 5.19 3.52
C LYS A 103 9.85 6.20 2.59
N LEU A 104 8.65 6.69 2.92
CA LEU A 104 7.93 7.62 2.04
C LEU A 104 8.74 8.89 1.86
N GLN A 105 8.95 9.28 0.61
CA GLN A 105 9.71 10.48 0.28
C GLN A 105 8.91 11.74 0.60
N ASP A 106 9.61 12.74 1.13
CA ASP A 106 9.04 14.06 1.46
C ASP A 106 8.51 14.79 0.22
N SER A 107 9.12 14.55 -0.95
CA SER A 107 8.76 15.16 -2.23
C SER A 107 8.83 14.11 -3.33
N ILE A 108 7.77 14.00 -4.13
CA ILE A 108 7.73 13.15 -5.33
C ILE A 108 7.28 14.00 -6.53
N SER A 109 7.86 13.77 -7.70
CA SER A 109 7.57 14.57 -8.90
C SER A 109 7.77 13.80 -10.19
N ASP A 110 7.01 14.18 -11.21
CA ASP A 110 7.11 13.72 -12.60
C ASP A 110 6.63 14.84 -13.53
N GLY A 111 7.52 15.36 -14.37
CA GLY A 111 7.32 16.60 -15.13
C GLY A 111 6.95 17.78 -14.22
N ASP A 112 5.87 18.48 -14.57
CA ASP A 112 5.37 19.63 -13.81
C ASP A 112 4.56 19.25 -12.56
N VAL A 113 4.26 17.96 -12.38
CA VAL A 113 3.48 17.48 -11.22
C VAL A 113 4.42 17.21 -10.06
N LYS A 114 4.24 17.95 -8.98
CA LYS A 114 4.99 17.79 -7.72
C LYS A 114 4.04 17.61 -6.56
N LEU A 115 4.25 16.55 -5.76
CA LEU A 115 3.54 16.33 -4.52
C LEU A 115 4.49 16.38 -3.33
N GLN A 116 4.05 17.05 -2.28
CA GLN A 116 4.76 17.13 -1.01
C GLN A 116 4.03 16.30 0.05
N LEU A 117 4.79 15.50 0.78
CA LEU A 117 4.29 14.78 1.93
C LEU A 117 4.23 15.74 3.13
N TYR A 118 3.15 15.66 3.89
CA TYR A 118 2.97 16.44 5.11
C TYR A 118 2.62 15.51 6.26
N ARG A 119 3.26 15.74 7.43
CA ARG A 119 2.91 15.06 8.68
C ARG A 119 1.47 15.31 9.12
N LYS A 120 1.01 16.55 8.92
CA LYS A 120 -0.28 17.08 9.37
C LYS A 120 -0.86 17.90 8.22
N SER A 121 -1.96 17.43 7.64
CA SER A 121 -2.59 18.10 6.52
C SER A 121 -3.14 19.47 6.93
N ARG A 122 -2.93 20.49 6.08
CA ARG A 122 -3.53 21.81 6.26
C ARG A 122 -5.02 21.83 5.90
N SER A 123 -5.43 20.98 4.95
CA SER A 123 -6.79 20.85 4.43
C SER A 123 -7.42 19.48 4.74
N LYS A 124 -8.73 19.37 4.52
CA LYS A 124 -9.44 18.08 4.60
C LYS A 124 -9.01 17.20 3.43
N CYS A 125 -8.86 15.90 3.66
CA CYS A 125 -8.53 14.98 2.58
C CYS A 125 -9.67 14.93 1.55
N VAL A 126 -9.32 14.92 0.26
CA VAL A 126 -10.28 14.86 -0.86
C VAL A 126 -11.17 13.62 -0.77
N LYS A 127 -10.63 12.48 -0.31
CA LYS A 127 -11.31 11.19 -0.26
C LYS A 127 -12.26 11.08 0.93
N CYS A 128 -11.76 11.23 2.16
CA CYS A 128 -12.57 11.01 3.35
C CYS A 128 -13.29 12.28 3.84
N LYS A 129 -12.92 13.48 3.34
CA LYS A 129 -13.43 14.78 3.80
C LYS A 129 -13.11 15.15 5.26
N HIS A 130 -12.17 14.44 5.88
CA HIS A 130 -11.70 14.68 7.25
C HIS A 130 -10.24 15.12 7.28
N LYS A 131 -9.83 15.75 8.38
CA LYS A 131 -8.40 16.05 8.67
C LYS A 131 -7.69 14.90 9.40
N HIS A 132 -8.45 14.08 10.12
CA HIS A 132 -7.94 12.94 10.88
C HIS A 132 -8.23 11.63 10.16
N VAL A 133 -7.31 10.66 10.29
CA VAL A 133 -7.45 9.32 9.71
C VAL A 133 -8.12 8.36 10.69
N VAL A 134 -7.70 8.38 11.96
CA VAL A 134 -8.23 7.52 13.03
C VAL A 134 -8.11 8.28 14.36
N GLY A 135 -9.22 8.43 15.08
CA GLY A 135 -9.26 9.17 16.35
C GLY A 135 -8.57 10.53 16.24
N ASN A 136 -7.53 10.75 17.05
CA ASN A 136 -6.73 11.98 17.06
C ASN A 136 -5.49 11.95 16.13
N ILE A 137 -5.29 10.88 15.36
CA ILE A 137 -4.17 10.75 14.43
C ILE A 137 -4.56 11.47 13.13
N GLN A 138 -3.83 12.52 12.77
CA GLN A 138 -4.04 13.22 11.49
C GLN A 138 -3.64 12.38 10.29
N GLY A 139 -2.59 11.56 10.45
CA GLY A 139 -2.00 10.81 9.36
C GLY A 139 -1.30 11.72 8.35
N TRP A 140 -0.34 11.14 7.64
CA TRP A 140 0.40 11.79 6.60
C TRP A 140 -0.44 11.91 5.35
N SER A 141 -0.18 12.96 4.59
CA SER A 141 -0.90 13.24 3.35
C SER A 141 0.02 13.79 2.29
N TYR A 142 -0.17 13.35 1.05
CA TYR A 142 0.40 14.03 -0.12
C TYR A 142 -0.46 15.23 -0.49
N TYR A 143 0.19 16.34 -0.82
CA TYR A 143 -0.43 17.59 -1.22
C TYR A 143 0.18 18.07 -2.54
N ASP A 144 -0.65 18.37 -3.51
CA ASP A 144 -0.26 18.79 -4.86
C ASP A 144 -0.28 20.31 -5.08
N GLY A 145 -0.48 21.09 -4.01
CA GLY A 145 -0.68 22.55 -4.11
C GLY A 145 -2.13 22.99 -3.95
N ASN A 146 -3.10 22.08 -4.13
CA ASN A 146 -4.53 22.37 -4.04
C ASN A 146 -5.30 21.35 -3.16
N SER A 147 -4.98 20.07 -3.35
CA SER A 147 -5.68 18.91 -2.81
C SER A 147 -4.80 18.08 -1.89
N SER A 148 -5.38 17.54 -0.81
CA SER A 148 -4.70 16.66 0.14
C SER A 148 -5.24 15.23 0.08
N TYR A 149 -4.35 14.25 0.06
CA TYR A 149 -4.67 12.83 0.02
C TYR A 149 -3.95 12.12 1.16
N HIS A 150 -4.70 11.67 2.18
CA HIS A 150 -4.12 10.86 3.24
C HIS A 150 -3.51 9.58 2.66
N VAL A 151 -2.33 9.23 3.13
CA VAL A 151 -1.64 7.98 2.77
C VAL A 151 -2.55 6.77 3.05
N SER A 152 -3.25 6.74 4.18
CA SER A 152 -4.20 5.66 4.48
C SER A 152 -5.44 5.65 3.61
N CYS A 153 -5.99 6.81 3.22
CA CYS A 153 -7.11 6.86 2.30
C CYS A 153 -6.72 6.30 0.93
N PHE A 154 -5.52 6.62 0.46
CA PHE A 154 -4.97 6.06 -0.77
C PHE A 154 -4.74 4.54 -0.62
N LYS A 155 -4.12 4.10 0.49
CA LYS A 155 -3.93 2.67 0.77
C LYS A 155 -5.23 1.88 0.79
N ALA A 156 -6.23 2.38 1.51
CA ALA A 156 -7.55 1.75 1.62
C ALA A 156 -8.23 1.66 0.26
N LEU A 157 -8.11 2.69 -0.59
CA LEU A 157 -8.62 2.61 -1.96
C LEU A 157 -8.00 1.43 -2.71
N ILE A 158 -6.68 1.30 -2.73
CA ILE A 158 -6.02 0.21 -3.46
C ILE A 158 -6.40 -1.15 -2.88
N LEU A 159 -6.38 -1.29 -1.55
CA LEU A 159 -6.74 -2.52 -0.84
C LEU A 159 -8.18 -2.98 -1.10
N ASP A 160 -9.15 -2.06 -1.08
CA ASP A 160 -10.56 -2.37 -1.32
C ASP A 160 -10.80 -2.94 -2.72
N ASN A 161 -10.06 -2.42 -3.70
CA ASN A 161 -10.15 -2.91 -5.07
C ASN A 161 -9.43 -4.26 -5.23
N TRP A 162 -8.31 -4.47 -4.50
CA TRP A 162 -7.61 -5.75 -4.44
C TRP A 162 -8.50 -6.88 -3.92
N ARG A 163 -9.06 -6.72 -2.71
CA ARG A 163 -9.86 -7.77 -2.05
C ARG A 163 -11.13 -8.17 -2.79
N ARG A 164 -11.62 -7.33 -3.71
CA ARG A 164 -12.89 -7.52 -4.43
C ARG A 164 -12.71 -8.08 -5.85
N GLY A 165 -11.51 -8.57 -6.19
CA GLY A 165 -11.26 -9.33 -7.41
C GLY A 165 -11.08 -8.48 -8.69
N CYS A 166 -10.90 -7.16 -8.59
CA CYS A 166 -10.61 -6.32 -9.76
C CYS A 166 -9.22 -6.55 -10.38
N PHE A 167 -8.38 -7.39 -9.77
CA PHE A 167 -6.97 -7.57 -10.14
C PHE A 167 -6.57 -9.04 -10.29
N SER A 168 -7.54 -9.96 -10.27
CA SER A 168 -7.30 -11.36 -10.61
C SER A 168 -7.28 -11.49 -12.13
N GLN A 169 -6.08 -11.50 -12.71
CA GLN A 169 -5.85 -12.23 -13.96
C GLN A 169 -5.81 -13.73 -13.60
N GLY A 170 -6.48 -14.55 -14.40
CA GLY A 170 -7.00 -15.85 -13.96
C GLY A 170 -5.97 -16.82 -13.39
N HIS A 171 -6.22 -17.26 -12.16
CA HIS A 171 -5.95 -18.64 -11.78
C HIS A 171 -7.27 -19.27 -11.33
N ARG A 172 -7.93 -19.96 -12.27
CA ARG A 172 -8.90 -20.99 -11.93
C ARG A 172 -8.12 -22.06 -11.16
N SER A 173 -8.22 -22.04 -9.84
CA SER A 173 -8.02 -23.27 -9.08
C SER A 173 -9.23 -24.14 -9.38
N THR A 174 -9.06 -25.03 -10.35
CA THR A 174 -10.01 -26.06 -10.71
C THR A 174 -10.18 -27.01 -9.52
N THR A 175 -11.09 -26.69 -8.60
CA THR A 175 -11.71 -27.73 -7.77
C THR A 175 -12.83 -28.33 -8.60
N ASN A 176 -12.52 -29.45 -9.25
CA ASN A 176 -13.47 -30.27 -9.96
C ASN A 176 -14.58 -30.72 -9.01
N LEU A 177 -15.83 -30.37 -9.31
CA LEU A 177 -16.95 -31.26 -9.11
C LEU A 177 -17.96 -31.03 -10.23
N ALA A 178 -18.25 -32.10 -10.96
CA ALA A 178 -19.01 -32.14 -12.21
C ALA A 178 -20.47 -31.69 -12.05
N THR A 179 -21.09 -31.20 -13.12
CA THR A 179 -22.28 -31.79 -13.80
C THR A 179 -22.74 -30.90 -14.97
N THR A 180 -22.55 -31.43 -16.18
CA THR A 180 -23.40 -31.44 -17.40
C THR A 180 -24.09 -30.17 -17.97
N SER A 181 -23.80 -29.95 -19.26
CA SER A 181 -24.62 -29.41 -20.37
C SER A 181 -25.06 -27.95 -20.42
N GLY A 182 -24.80 -27.32 -21.57
CA GLY A 182 -25.54 -26.16 -22.10
C GLY A 182 -24.63 -25.00 -22.52
N GLY A 183 -24.47 -24.80 -23.83
CA GLY A 183 -23.70 -23.69 -24.38
C GLY A 183 -24.26 -22.32 -23.97
N ALA A 184 -23.41 -21.44 -23.46
CA ALA A 184 -23.70 -20.02 -23.30
C ALA A 184 -22.41 -19.20 -23.37
N THR A 185 -22.27 -18.43 -24.45
CA THR A 185 -21.28 -17.36 -24.61
C THR A 185 -21.47 -16.37 -23.46
N THR A 186 -20.71 -16.50 -22.38
CA THR A 186 -20.87 -15.61 -21.23
C THR A 186 -20.04 -14.35 -21.49
N GLN A 187 -20.65 -13.36 -22.16
CA GLN A 187 -20.12 -12.00 -22.15
C GLN A 187 -20.14 -11.48 -20.71
N LEU A 188 -18.96 -11.11 -20.21
CA LEU A 188 -18.79 -10.47 -18.91
C LEU A 188 -19.27 -9.01 -19.00
N THR A 189 -20.44 -8.73 -18.44
CA THR A 189 -20.94 -7.37 -18.24
C THR A 189 -20.26 -6.73 -17.03
N ILE A 190 -19.50 -5.66 -17.28
CA ILE A 190 -18.86 -4.84 -16.25
C ILE A 190 -19.93 -4.04 -15.51
N VAL A 191 -20.17 -4.36 -14.24
CA VAL A 191 -21.15 -3.63 -13.41
C VAL A 191 -20.67 -2.20 -13.12
N GLY A 192 -21.30 -1.22 -13.77
CA GLY A 192 -20.91 0.20 -13.87
C GLY A 192 -20.82 1.04 -12.58
N ARG A 193 -21.19 0.52 -11.40
CA ARG A 193 -21.11 1.29 -10.13
C ARG A 193 -19.69 1.33 -9.52
N ARG A 194 -18.79 0.47 -10.03
CA ARG A 194 -17.59 -0.04 -9.31
C ARG A 194 -16.29 0.62 -9.74
N SER A 195 -16.09 0.80 -11.05
CA SER A 195 -15.04 1.66 -11.61
C SER A 195 -15.23 3.12 -11.15
N GLY A 196 -16.47 3.55 -10.91
CA GLY A 196 -16.83 4.92 -10.50
C GLY A 196 -16.16 5.45 -9.23
N ARG A 197 -15.72 4.63 -8.26
CA ARG A 197 -15.03 5.14 -7.04
C ARG A 197 -13.55 5.47 -7.28
N ILE A 198 -12.84 4.61 -8.00
CA ILE A 198 -11.47 4.92 -8.47
C ILE A 198 -11.57 6.06 -9.48
N ARG A 199 -12.48 5.96 -10.47
CA ARG A 199 -12.74 7.04 -11.43
C ARG A 199 -13.05 8.35 -10.75
N SER A 200 -13.91 8.38 -9.73
CA SER A 200 -14.23 9.63 -9.01
C SER A 200 -13.03 10.21 -8.25
N MET A 201 -12.11 9.37 -7.76
CA MET A 201 -10.90 9.86 -7.10
C MET A 201 -9.84 10.33 -8.12
N VAL A 202 -9.63 9.58 -9.20
CA VAL A 202 -8.72 9.93 -10.29
C VAL A 202 -9.25 11.12 -11.11
N ALA A 203 -10.56 11.25 -11.29
CA ALA A 203 -11.16 12.44 -11.90
C ALA A 203 -10.87 13.70 -11.06
N LYS A 204 -10.65 13.53 -9.75
CA LYS A 204 -10.25 14.62 -8.83
C LYS A 204 -8.75 14.71 -8.61
N MET A 205 -7.94 13.81 -9.17
CA MET A 205 -6.50 13.71 -8.94
C MET A 205 -5.81 13.33 -10.24
N ALA A 206 -4.97 14.22 -10.77
CA ALA A 206 -4.27 13.97 -12.03
C ALA A 206 -3.66 12.55 -12.07
N VAL A 207 -3.78 11.88 -13.22
CA VAL A 207 -3.28 10.50 -13.41
C VAL A 207 -1.82 10.38 -13.01
N VAL A 208 -1.00 11.38 -13.32
CA VAL A 208 0.42 11.47 -12.91
C VAL A 208 0.55 11.51 -11.38
N ALA A 209 -0.26 12.32 -10.70
CA ALA A 209 -0.28 12.36 -9.23
C ALA A 209 -0.71 11.02 -8.61
N PHE A 210 -1.70 10.35 -9.20
CA PHE A 210 -2.06 8.98 -8.79
C PHE A 210 -0.86 8.03 -8.90
N LYS A 211 -0.18 8.03 -10.06
CA LYS A 211 0.98 7.17 -10.32
C LYS A 211 2.11 7.43 -9.33
N LEU A 212 2.41 8.71 -9.07
CA LEU A 212 3.43 9.12 -8.11
C LEU A 212 3.12 8.60 -6.70
N ILE A 213 1.91 8.86 -6.19
CA ILE A 213 1.52 8.40 -4.84
C ILE A 213 1.53 6.87 -4.78
N PHE A 214 1.04 6.20 -5.81
CA PHE A 214 1.05 4.75 -5.88
C PHE A 214 2.48 4.22 -5.76
N SER A 215 3.38 4.69 -6.64
CA SER A 215 4.78 4.25 -6.69
C SER A 215 5.50 4.51 -5.37
N ALA A 216 5.23 5.65 -4.73
CA ALA A 216 5.83 5.99 -3.46
C ALA A 216 5.39 5.05 -2.32
N ILE A 217 4.09 4.74 -2.25
CA ILE A 217 3.53 3.91 -1.17
C ILE A 217 3.82 2.43 -1.36
N PHE A 218 3.73 1.95 -2.59
CA PHE A 218 3.66 0.53 -2.90
C PHE A 218 4.87 -0.01 -3.65
N GLY A 219 5.76 0.85 -4.15
CA GLY A 219 6.78 0.49 -5.13
C GLY A 219 6.27 0.68 -6.56
N ASN A 220 7.15 0.60 -7.56
CA ASN A 220 6.80 0.82 -8.98
C ASN A 220 6.24 -0.46 -9.63
N PRO A 221 4.94 -0.51 -9.99
CA PRO A 221 4.42 -1.66 -10.70
C PRO A 221 4.30 -1.39 -12.21
N ILE A 222 5.36 -1.66 -12.95
CA ILE A 222 5.37 -1.46 -14.42
C ILE A 222 4.17 -2.15 -15.10
N SER A 223 3.75 -3.34 -14.65
CA SER A 223 2.62 -4.10 -15.22
C SER A 223 1.23 -3.75 -14.69
N PHE A 224 1.12 -3.04 -13.56
CA PHE A 224 -0.17 -2.76 -12.90
C PHE A 224 -0.77 -1.42 -13.34
N PHE A 225 0.09 -0.47 -13.69
CA PHE A 225 -0.35 0.83 -14.17
C PHE A 225 -1.15 0.73 -15.45
N THR A 226 -0.83 -0.19 -16.35
CA THR A 226 -1.58 -0.41 -17.59
C THR A 226 -3.01 -0.84 -17.30
N THR A 227 -3.22 -1.83 -16.42
CA THR A 227 -4.56 -2.30 -16.04
C THR A 227 -5.40 -1.24 -15.33
N ILE A 228 -4.81 -0.43 -14.44
CA ILE A 228 -5.54 0.69 -13.81
C ILE A 228 -5.92 1.75 -14.84
N LEU A 229 -5.00 2.10 -15.74
CA LEU A 229 -5.27 3.08 -16.79
C LEU A 229 -6.33 2.56 -17.78
N GLU A 230 -6.31 1.28 -18.11
CA GLU A 230 -7.34 0.63 -18.93
C GLU A 230 -8.72 0.68 -18.25
N VAL A 231 -8.80 0.44 -16.93
CA VAL A 231 -10.04 0.56 -16.15
C VAL A 231 -10.55 2.01 -16.02
N ILE A 232 -9.65 2.99 -16.13
CA ILE A 232 -9.97 4.42 -16.16
C ILE A 232 -10.38 4.89 -17.57
N ALA A 233 -9.70 4.39 -18.61
CA ALA A 233 -9.93 4.74 -20.01
C ALA A 233 -11.14 4.01 -20.62
N SER A 234 -11.52 2.87 -20.05
CA SER A 234 -12.76 2.17 -20.39
C SER A 234 -13.96 2.82 -19.68
N ASN A 235 -14.55 3.83 -20.35
CA ASN A 235 -15.70 4.70 -20.01
C ASN A 235 -15.36 6.08 -19.43
#